data_AF-G0LIX9-F1
#
_entry.id   AF-G0LIX9-F1
#
_cell.length_a   1.000
_cell.length_b   1.000
_cell.length_c   1.000
_cell.angle_alpha   90.00
_cell.angle_beta   90.00
_cell.angle_gamma   90.00
#
_symmetry.space_group_name_H-M   'P 1'
#
loop_
_entity.id
_entity.type
_entity.pdbx_description
1 polymer ?
#
loop_
_entity_poly.entity_id
_entity_poly.type
_entity_poly.pdbx_seq_one_letter_code
_entity_poly.pdbx_strand_id
1 'polypeptide(L)'
;MSNIAVVVLDTVRADAFDRHFEWLPGSRFTHAWSTSHWTGAAHASLFTGRYPSEVGVTVHDWTLSTSVPTLAERLQTAGYDTNAFSANINVSPAYDYDRGFNSFEGTWRLSLPEPEIFNWFRHMEENDSSASIAYADGVRQILSGKYDVQQSLQLGVKHARHAYDIGDVDSGATAFQDYINRDGANVTDTDEHSTFLFANLMEAHQPYRVPSSHRSVKPYAMGPAFEATFRTRFTDPADAVAAGIDPNELDTPEITLDSDHATAAYDDSVSYLADIYRDIFETLREDFDYVITIADHGELFGTYDVWEHGYGVYPELLQIPLVITGPGFPNTSRDDLVSLLDVHQTILSIATGSDGTDMSASRGRDLRTYGSSAPVRTEYHGIATMRRDTLLERGYDPSAIDTVDTDYCGVVTDTAYGYETDEGFRIAGDETDVTADELKSVLQSLDDQIPDNRSDSNAVEVTAATRSQLEDLGYT
;
A
#
# COMPACT_ATOMS: atom_id res chain seq x y z
N MET A 1 -0.82 -24.66 19.04
CA MET A 1 -1.36 -23.61 18.15
C MET A 1 -0.42 -23.55 16.95
N SER A 2 -0.81 -22.92 15.83
CA SER A 2 0.02 -22.92 14.62
C SER A 2 0.77 -21.59 14.49
N ASN A 3 2.00 -21.63 14.01
CA ASN A 3 2.74 -20.41 13.70
C ASN A 3 2.26 -19.84 12.36
N ILE A 4 2.00 -18.53 12.31
CA ILE A 4 1.39 -17.87 11.16
C ILE A 4 2.23 -16.65 10.76
N ALA A 5 2.69 -16.63 9.50
CA ALA A 5 3.32 -15.46 8.90
C ALA A 5 2.40 -14.87 7.81
N VAL A 6 2.26 -13.55 7.80
CA VAL A 6 1.61 -12.78 6.74
C VAL A 6 2.64 -11.85 6.15
N VAL A 7 2.86 -11.94 4.84
CA VAL A 7 3.72 -11.03 4.09
C VAL A 7 2.88 -10.28 3.06
N VAL A 8 2.77 -8.97 3.25
CA VAL A 8 2.16 -8.03 2.32
C VAL A 8 3.23 -7.51 1.37
N LEU A 9 2.98 -7.64 0.07
CA LEU A 9 3.78 -7.11 -1.03
C LEU A 9 3.09 -5.83 -1.52
N ASP A 10 3.56 -4.69 -1.03
CA ASP A 10 2.97 -3.37 -1.27
C ASP A 10 2.88 -3.06 -2.77
N THR A 11 1.72 -2.63 -3.26
CA THR A 11 1.42 -2.28 -4.68
C THR A 11 1.61 -3.39 -5.73
N VAL A 12 1.82 -4.65 -5.33
CA VAL A 12 1.98 -5.74 -6.31
C VAL A 12 0.64 -6.09 -6.97
N ARG A 13 0.53 -5.84 -8.28
CA ARG A 13 -0.63 -6.20 -9.10
C ARG A 13 -0.71 -7.70 -9.31
N ALA A 14 -1.93 -8.22 -9.37
CA ALA A 14 -2.18 -9.64 -9.61
C ALA A 14 -1.52 -10.17 -10.90
N ASP A 15 -1.57 -9.40 -11.98
CA ASP A 15 -1.02 -9.80 -13.29
C ASP A 15 0.51 -9.88 -13.30
N ALA A 16 1.20 -8.98 -12.59
CA ALA A 16 2.65 -9.03 -12.42
C ALA A 16 3.07 -10.16 -11.48
N PHE A 17 2.30 -10.38 -10.40
CA PHE A 17 2.53 -11.48 -9.50
C PHE A 17 2.42 -12.84 -10.20
N ASP A 18 1.42 -13.02 -11.07
CA ASP A 18 1.25 -14.26 -11.84
C ASP A 18 2.44 -14.56 -12.76
N ARG A 19 3.12 -13.54 -13.29
CA ARG A 19 4.32 -13.74 -14.14
C ARG A 19 5.55 -14.15 -13.34
N HIS A 20 5.75 -13.57 -12.15
CA HIS A 20 7.03 -13.68 -11.42
C HIS A 20 7.00 -14.64 -10.24
N PHE A 21 5.82 -14.93 -9.68
CA PHE A 21 5.64 -15.77 -8.48
C PHE A 21 5.06 -17.16 -8.78
N GLU A 22 5.10 -17.65 -10.02
CA GLU A 22 4.58 -19.00 -10.38
C GLU A 22 5.16 -20.13 -9.51
N TRP A 23 6.37 -19.92 -8.98
CA TRP A 23 7.08 -20.85 -8.14
C TRP A 23 6.54 -20.98 -6.71
N LEU A 24 5.77 -20.00 -6.24
CA LEU A 24 5.28 -19.95 -4.86
C LEU A 24 4.21 -21.03 -4.65
N PRO A 25 4.45 -22.02 -3.76
CA PRO A 25 3.50 -23.11 -3.55
C PRO A 25 2.28 -22.62 -2.75
N GLY A 26 1.21 -23.41 -2.76
CA GLY A 26 0.03 -23.20 -1.93
C GLY A 26 -1.25 -23.00 -2.74
N SER A 27 -2.33 -22.63 -2.06
CA SER A 27 -3.58 -22.29 -2.74
C SER A 27 -3.52 -20.86 -3.24
N ARG A 28 -3.48 -20.68 -4.55
CA ARG A 28 -3.50 -19.36 -5.23
C ARG A 28 -4.94 -18.97 -5.54
N PHE A 29 -5.37 -17.83 -5.01
CA PHE A 29 -6.71 -17.29 -5.26
C PHE A 29 -6.65 -16.32 -6.44
N THR A 30 -7.33 -16.64 -7.54
CA THR A 30 -7.28 -15.83 -8.78
C THR A 30 -8.26 -14.66 -8.79
N HIS A 31 -9.24 -14.67 -7.87
CA HIS A 31 -10.23 -13.62 -7.69
C HIS A 31 -10.15 -13.02 -6.28
N ALA A 32 -8.95 -12.59 -5.88
CA ALA A 32 -8.71 -11.90 -4.63
C ALA A 32 -8.75 -10.37 -4.80
N TRP A 33 -9.44 -9.70 -3.88
CA TRP A 33 -9.72 -8.27 -3.97
C TRP A 33 -9.35 -7.52 -2.69
N SER A 34 -8.73 -6.36 -2.87
CA SER A 34 -8.53 -5.38 -1.82
C SER A 34 -9.83 -4.69 -1.44
N THR A 35 -9.88 -4.12 -0.24
CA THR A 35 -10.97 -3.24 0.20
C THR A 35 -10.76 -1.79 -0.22
N SER A 36 -9.52 -1.38 -0.50
CA SER A 36 -9.18 0.00 -0.82
C SER A 36 -7.92 0.13 -1.66
N HIS A 37 -7.80 1.25 -2.36
CA HIS A 37 -6.64 1.60 -3.18
C HIS A 37 -5.47 2.19 -2.38
N TRP A 38 -5.68 2.48 -1.08
CA TRP A 38 -4.70 3.17 -0.23
C TRP A 38 -4.14 2.23 0.84
N THR A 39 -2.82 2.19 0.98
CA THR A 39 -2.09 1.31 1.90
C THR A 39 -2.70 1.30 3.29
N GLY A 40 -2.88 2.47 3.92
CA GLY A 40 -3.38 2.54 5.30
C GLY A 40 -4.80 1.98 5.43
N ALA A 41 -5.70 2.31 4.50
CA ALA A 41 -7.07 1.81 4.51
C ALA A 41 -7.15 0.29 4.30
N ALA A 42 -6.36 -0.24 3.35
CA ALA A 42 -6.25 -1.68 3.09
C ALA A 42 -5.67 -2.44 4.30
N HIS A 43 -4.62 -1.91 4.94
CA HIS A 43 -4.02 -2.52 6.13
C HIS A 43 -4.94 -2.43 7.35
N ALA A 44 -5.66 -1.32 7.54
CA ALA A 44 -6.69 -1.23 8.57
C ALA A 44 -7.76 -2.32 8.39
N SER A 45 -8.11 -2.62 7.14
CA SER A 45 -9.05 -3.70 6.82
C SER A 45 -8.47 -5.07 7.14
N LEU A 46 -7.21 -5.33 6.79
CA LEU A 46 -6.49 -6.56 7.12
C LEU A 46 -6.38 -6.76 8.65
N PHE A 47 -6.14 -5.69 9.41
CA PHE A 47 -5.97 -5.78 10.86
C PHE A 47 -7.26 -5.77 11.64
N THR A 48 -8.38 -5.27 11.11
CA THR A 48 -9.65 -5.22 11.86
C THR A 48 -10.69 -6.19 11.35
N GLY A 49 -10.51 -6.70 10.12
CA GLY A 49 -11.52 -7.50 9.43
C GLY A 49 -12.76 -6.70 9.06
N ARG A 50 -12.65 -5.37 8.95
CA ARG A 50 -13.71 -4.40 8.65
C ARG A 50 -13.36 -3.55 7.44
N TYR A 51 -14.35 -2.93 6.83
CA TYR A 51 -14.11 -1.99 5.75
C TYR A 51 -13.53 -0.67 6.27
N PRO A 52 -12.75 0.08 5.45
CA PRO A 52 -12.18 1.37 5.81
C PRO A 52 -13.21 2.35 6.40
N SER A 53 -14.36 2.52 5.73
CA SER A 53 -15.49 3.33 6.19
C SER A 53 -16.04 2.92 7.57
N GLU A 54 -16.05 1.63 7.87
CA GLU A 54 -16.59 1.08 9.11
C GLU A 54 -15.67 1.31 10.31
N VAL A 55 -14.36 1.39 10.09
CA VAL A 55 -13.37 1.70 11.13
C VAL A 55 -12.94 3.16 11.16
N GLY A 56 -13.38 3.95 10.19
CA GLY A 56 -13.05 5.37 10.07
C GLY A 56 -11.60 5.64 9.63
N VAL A 57 -10.95 4.66 8.99
CA VAL A 57 -9.54 4.75 8.58
C VAL A 57 -9.49 4.84 7.06
N THR A 58 -9.18 6.02 6.53
CA THR A 58 -9.27 6.34 5.09
C THR A 58 -8.01 7.09 4.63
N VAL A 59 -7.98 7.56 3.39
CA VAL A 59 -6.89 8.40 2.88
C VAL A 59 -6.82 9.79 3.55
N HIS A 60 -7.91 10.25 4.18
CA HIS A 60 -7.91 11.53 4.91
C HIS A 60 -7.29 11.44 6.31
N ASP A 61 -7.45 10.28 6.95
CA ASP A 61 -6.83 9.92 8.22
C ASP A 61 -6.63 8.40 8.23
N TRP A 62 -5.39 7.98 8.05
CA TRP A 62 -5.02 6.57 8.01
C TRP A 62 -4.46 6.07 9.34
N THR A 63 -4.54 6.87 10.40
CA THR A 63 -4.19 6.42 11.76
C THR A 63 -5.14 5.30 12.18
N LEU A 64 -4.62 4.19 12.71
CA LEU A 64 -5.42 3.07 13.21
C LEU A 64 -6.05 3.37 14.59
N SER A 65 -6.71 4.53 14.71
CA SER A 65 -7.30 5.07 15.95
C SER A 65 -8.65 4.45 16.32
N THR A 66 -9.09 3.44 15.56
CA THR A 66 -10.37 2.76 15.74
C THR A 66 -10.47 1.99 17.06
N SER A 67 -11.66 1.96 17.65
CA SER A 67 -11.93 1.16 18.87
C SER A 67 -12.04 -0.35 18.60
N VAL A 68 -12.10 -0.77 17.34
CA VAL A 68 -12.15 -2.19 16.97
C VAL A 68 -10.82 -2.85 17.35
N PRO A 69 -10.84 -3.99 18.08
CA PRO A 69 -9.62 -4.71 18.39
C PRO A 69 -8.94 -5.26 17.14
N THR A 70 -7.63 -5.02 17.03
CA THR A 70 -6.82 -5.49 15.90
C THR A 70 -6.60 -7.00 15.94
N LEU A 71 -6.19 -7.57 14.82
CA LEU A 71 -5.81 -8.96 14.65
C LEU A 71 -4.70 -9.32 15.65
N ALA A 72 -3.68 -8.48 15.76
CA ALA A 72 -2.59 -8.68 16.71
C ALA A 72 -3.07 -8.65 18.16
N GLU A 73 -3.93 -7.69 18.56
CA GLU A 73 -4.52 -7.64 19.92
C GLU A 73 -5.33 -8.92 20.24
N ARG A 74 -6.07 -9.44 19.25
CA ARG A 74 -6.84 -10.69 19.38
C ARG A 74 -5.94 -11.91 19.48
N LEU A 75 -4.89 -11.99 18.67
CA LEU A 75 -3.92 -13.09 18.70
C LEU A 75 -3.12 -13.10 19.99
N GLN A 76 -2.69 -11.94 20.48
CA GLN A 76 -2.04 -11.80 21.77
C GLN A 76 -2.95 -12.29 22.91
N THR A 77 -4.25 -11.93 22.88
CA THR A 77 -5.25 -12.45 23.84
C THR A 77 -5.39 -13.98 23.75
N ALA A 78 -5.23 -14.55 22.55
CA ALA A 78 -5.22 -16.00 22.33
C ALA A 78 -3.90 -16.68 22.71
N GLY A 79 -2.90 -15.94 23.20
CA GLY A 79 -1.62 -16.45 23.68
C GLY A 79 -0.51 -16.51 22.64
N TYR A 80 -0.66 -15.79 21.52
CA TYR A 80 0.40 -15.66 20.52
C TYR A 80 1.46 -14.64 20.95
N ASP A 81 2.71 -14.93 20.62
CA ASP A 81 3.74 -13.89 20.50
C ASP A 81 3.58 -13.21 19.14
N THR A 82 3.49 -11.88 19.14
CA THR A 82 3.07 -11.10 17.97
C THR A 82 4.20 -10.16 17.55
N ASN A 83 4.74 -10.38 16.35
CA ASN A 83 5.89 -9.66 15.84
C ASN A 83 5.56 -9.01 14.49
N ALA A 84 6.08 -7.80 14.25
CA ALA A 84 5.86 -7.06 13.02
C ALA A 84 7.17 -6.51 12.46
N PHE A 85 7.27 -6.54 11.12
CA PHE A 85 8.25 -5.79 10.35
C PHE A 85 7.53 -4.95 9.29
N SER A 86 7.86 -3.67 9.19
CA SER A 86 7.32 -2.81 8.12
C SER A 86 8.40 -1.98 7.44
N ALA A 87 8.38 -1.99 6.11
CA ALA A 87 9.15 -1.05 5.32
C ALA A 87 8.34 0.19 4.91
N ASN A 88 7.07 0.30 5.32
CA ASN A 88 6.16 1.37 4.95
C ASN A 88 5.81 2.25 6.14
N ILE A 89 6.03 3.57 6.02
CA ILE A 89 5.70 4.53 7.07
C ILE A 89 4.20 4.60 7.36
N ASN A 90 3.34 4.37 6.38
CA ASN A 90 1.89 4.37 6.56
C ASN A 90 1.43 3.24 7.49
N VAL A 91 2.26 2.19 7.60
CA VAL A 91 2.05 1.04 8.50
C VAL A 91 3.17 1.07 9.55
N SER A 92 3.06 2.01 10.49
CA SER A 92 4.09 2.25 11.51
C SER A 92 3.49 2.61 12.88
N PRO A 93 4.30 2.58 13.96
CA PRO A 93 3.88 3.05 15.28
C PRO A 93 3.45 4.52 15.31
N ALA A 94 3.89 5.35 14.35
CA ALA A 94 3.48 6.74 14.27
C ALA A 94 1.96 6.89 13.95
N TYR A 95 1.35 5.83 13.44
CA TYR A 95 -0.06 5.76 13.06
C TYR A 95 -0.82 4.64 13.78
N ASP A 96 -0.33 4.22 14.96
CA ASP A 96 -0.93 3.18 15.81
C ASP A 96 -1.07 1.78 15.18
N TYR A 97 -0.29 1.47 14.12
CA TYR A 97 -0.29 0.11 13.53
C TYR A 97 0.50 -0.92 14.34
N ASP A 98 1.18 -0.51 15.41
CA ASP A 98 1.88 -1.38 16.37
C ASP A 98 0.96 -1.96 17.45
N ARG A 99 -0.32 -1.57 17.45
CA ARG A 99 -1.33 -2.05 18.40
C ARG A 99 -1.45 -3.57 18.41
N GLY A 100 -1.11 -4.15 19.56
CA GLY A 100 -1.22 -5.57 19.83
C GLY A 100 0.03 -6.37 19.48
N PHE A 101 1.07 -5.75 18.91
CA PHE A 101 2.36 -6.39 18.66
C PHE A 101 3.27 -6.32 19.89
N ASN A 102 3.96 -7.42 20.19
CA ASN A 102 5.02 -7.50 21.19
C ASN A 102 6.31 -6.82 20.71
N SER A 103 6.61 -6.92 19.42
CA SER A 103 7.70 -6.19 18.77
C SER A 103 7.26 -5.61 17.42
N PHE A 104 7.75 -4.42 17.10
CA PHE A 104 7.53 -3.76 15.82
C PHE A 104 8.84 -3.17 15.33
N GLU A 105 9.39 -3.74 14.28
CA GLU A 105 10.65 -3.34 13.68
C GLU A 105 10.42 -2.84 12.25
N GLY A 106 11.43 -2.21 11.67
CA GLY A 106 11.36 -1.86 10.26
C GLY A 106 12.58 -1.15 9.75
N THR A 107 12.43 -0.57 8.57
CA THR A 107 13.53 0.13 7.91
C THR A 107 13.68 1.56 8.46
N TRP A 108 14.69 2.27 7.95
CA TRP A 108 14.87 3.69 8.24
C TRP A 108 13.64 4.54 7.89
N ARG A 109 12.75 4.06 7.01
CA ARG A 109 11.50 4.72 6.63
C ARG A 109 10.53 4.88 7.81
N LEU A 110 10.67 4.08 8.88
CA LEU A 110 9.87 4.22 10.10
C LEU A 110 10.40 5.30 11.05
N SER A 111 11.61 5.82 10.83
CA SER A 111 12.19 6.86 11.68
C SER A 111 11.62 8.21 11.27
N LEU A 112 10.77 8.83 12.11
CA LEU A 112 10.42 10.24 11.95
C LEU A 112 11.71 11.08 11.97
N PRO A 113 11.91 12.06 11.08
CA PRO A 113 12.97 13.02 11.28
C PRO A 113 12.68 13.77 12.59
N GLU A 114 13.55 13.59 13.58
CA GLU A 114 13.51 14.39 14.80
C GLU A 114 13.59 15.87 14.40
N PRO A 115 12.78 16.79 14.98
CA PRO A 115 12.72 18.20 14.57
C PRO A 115 14.06 18.94 14.54
N GLU A 116 15.07 18.40 15.23
CA GLU A 116 16.43 18.94 15.33
C GLU A 116 17.39 18.37 14.27
N ILE A 117 16.92 17.48 13.39
CA ILE A 117 17.72 16.83 12.34
C ILE A 117 17.40 17.49 10.98
N PHE A 118 18.45 17.79 10.21
CA PHE A 118 18.30 18.41 8.89
C PHE A 118 17.67 17.43 7.89
N ASN A 119 16.55 17.83 7.28
CA ASN A 119 15.87 17.05 6.26
C ASN A 119 16.65 17.12 4.93
N TRP A 120 17.48 16.10 4.69
CA TRP A 120 18.24 15.95 3.47
C TRP A 120 17.38 15.62 2.25
N PHE A 121 16.23 14.98 2.42
CA PHE A 121 15.42 14.59 1.27
C PHE A 121 14.78 15.80 0.64
N ARG A 122 13.95 16.54 1.39
CA ARG A 122 13.34 17.79 0.92
C ARG A 122 14.39 18.72 0.31
N HIS A 123 15.54 18.86 0.96
CA HIS A 123 16.63 19.68 0.45
C HIS A 123 17.19 19.21 -0.90
N MET A 124 17.22 17.90 -1.16
CA MET A 124 17.73 17.34 -2.41
C MET A 124 16.65 17.31 -3.51
N GLU A 125 15.38 17.19 -3.14
CA GLU A 125 14.24 17.22 -4.07
C GLU A 125 13.92 18.64 -4.53
N GLU A 126 13.88 19.61 -3.62
CA GLU A 126 13.59 21.02 -3.94
C GLU A 126 14.76 21.74 -4.64
N ASN A 127 15.93 21.10 -4.76
CA ASN A 127 17.13 21.72 -5.31
C ASN A 127 17.44 21.21 -6.72
N ASP A 128 17.01 21.99 -7.71
CA ASP A 128 17.24 21.75 -9.15
C ASP A 128 18.72 21.74 -9.58
N SER A 129 19.66 21.91 -8.65
CA SER A 129 21.09 21.86 -8.94
C SER A 129 21.60 20.42 -9.00
N SER A 130 22.78 20.21 -9.59
CA SER A 130 23.44 18.90 -9.50
C SER A 130 23.61 18.45 -8.04
N ALA A 131 23.50 17.15 -7.77
CA ALA A 131 23.55 16.56 -6.43
C ALA A 131 24.74 17.02 -5.55
N SER A 132 25.86 17.48 -6.14
CA SER A 132 27.05 17.93 -5.40
C SER A 132 26.91 19.33 -4.86
N ILE A 133 26.18 20.16 -5.58
CA ILE A 133 25.84 21.51 -5.20
C ILE A 133 24.74 21.49 -4.15
N ALA A 134 23.69 20.67 -4.36
CA ALA A 134 22.65 20.43 -3.35
C ALA A 134 23.26 19.88 -2.05
N TYR A 135 24.15 18.88 -2.14
CA TYR A 135 24.81 18.37 -0.94
C TYR A 135 25.64 19.42 -0.19
N ALA A 136 26.43 20.22 -0.92
CA ALA A 136 27.24 21.28 -0.31
C ALA A 136 26.38 22.37 0.33
N ASP A 137 25.23 22.71 -0.27
CA ASP A 137 24.30 23.67 0.30
C ASP A 137 23.62 23.11 1.57
N GLY A 138 23.21 21.84 1.57
CA GLY A 138 22.66 21.20 2.77
C GLY A 138 23.66 21.15 3.92
N VAL A 139 24.94 20.87 3.66
CA VAL A 139 26.00 20.98 4.69
C VAL A 139 26.11 22.40 5.23
N ARG A 140 26.03 23.41 4.35
CA ARG A 140 26.05 24.82 4.76
C ARG A 140 24.85 25.17 5.64
N GLN A 141 23.65 24.68 5.31
CA GLN A 141 22.44 24.89 6.09
C GLN A 141 22.51 24.20 7.46
N ILE A 142 23.02 22.97 7.53
CA ILE A 142 23.29 22.26 8.80
C ILE A 142 24.20 23.06 9.72
N LEU A 143 25.32 23.55 9.18
CA LEU A 143 26.32 24.29 9.96
C LEU A 143 25.87 25.69 10.37
N SER A 144 24.84 26.25 9.72
CA SER A 144 24.33 27.60 9.99
C SER A 144 22.97 27.61 10.70
N GLY A 145 22.27 26.48 10.75
CA GLY A 145 20.97 26.30 11.39
C GLY A 145 21.02 25.77 12.83
N LYS A 146 19.85 25.50 13.39
CA LYS A 146 19.68 24.90 14.73
C LYS A 146 19.47 23.38 14.61
N TYR A 147 20.42 22.71 13.99
CA TYR A 147 20.37 21.25 13.80
C TYR A 147 21.40 20.54 14.69
N ASP A 148 21.15 19.29 15.04
CA ASP A 148 22.20 18.37 15.51
C ASP A 148 23.17 18.12 14.34
N VAL A 149 24.30 18.82 14.38
CA VAL A 149 25.31 18.78 13.31
C VAL A 149 25.86 17.37 13.10
N GLN A 150 26.06 16.60 14.17
CA GLN A 150 26.67 15.28 14.06
C GLN A 150 25.71 14.29 13.40
N GLN A 151 24.47 14.22 13.88
CA GLN A 151 23.46 13.31 13.34
C GLN A 151 23.03 13.72 11.93
N SER A 152 22.83 15.03 11.70
CA SER A 152 22.46 15.57 10.39
C SER A 152 23.54 15.29 9.33
N LEU A 153 24.83 15.42 9.65
CA LEU A 153 25.89 15.08 8.70
C LEU A 153 26.02 13.56 8.48
N GLN A 154 25.80 12.73 9.50
CA GLN A 154 25.81 11.27 9.35
C GLN A 154 24.69 10.79 8.41
N LEU A 155 23.47 11.33 8.59
CA LEU A 155 22.35 11.09 7.69
C LEU A 155 22.63 11.63 6.29
N GLY A 156 23.19 12.84 6.18
CA GLY A 156 23.62 13.40 4.90
C GLY A 156 24.60 12.53 4.15
N VAL A 157 25.61 11.97 4.83
CA VAL A 157 26.57 11.05 4.22
C VAL A 157 25.88 9.74 3.79
N LYS A 158 24.90 9.24 4.56
CA LYS A 158 24.07 8.11 4.17
C LYS A 158 23.26 8.45 2.91
N HIS A 159 22.59 9.60 2.86
CA HIS A 159 21.78 10.05 1.73
C HIS A 159 22.58 10.40 0.49
N ALA A 160 23.72 11.07 0.60
CA ALA A 160 24.61 11.31 -0.54
C ALA A 160 25.03 9.99 -1.16
N ARG A 161 25.40 8.99 -0.35
CA ARG A 161 25.66 7.65 -0.87
C ARG A 161 24.46 7.10 -1.66
N HIS A 162 23.24 7.23 -1.13
CA HIS A 162 22.02 6.80 -1.81
C HIS A 162 21.74 7.58 -3.12
N ALA A 163 21.92 8.91 -3.12
CA ALA A 163 21.66 9.80 -4.25
C ALA A 163 22.70 9.69 -5.39
N TYR A 164 23.92 9.23 -5.09
CA TYR A 164 25.02 9.05 -6.06
C TYR A 164 25.16 7.61 -6.59
N ASP A 165 24.07 6.82 -6.61
CA ASP A 165 24.08 5.43 -7.12
C ASP A 165 24.85 4.45 -6.19
N ILE A 166 24.78 4.66 -4.87
CA ILE A 166 25.27 3.71 -3.85
C ILE A 166 24.31 3.66 -2.64
N GLY A 167 23.18 2.94 -2.76
CA GLY A 167 22.73 2.13 -1.62
C GLY A 167 21.33 2.31 -1.03
N ASP A 168 20.28 2.44 -1.84
CA ASP A 168 19.10 1.58 -1.62
C ASP A 168 18.48 1.22 -2.97
N VAL A 169 18.74 -0.02 -3.37
CA VAL A 169 18.13 -0.72 -4.52
C VAL A 169 17.12 -1.77 -4.05
N ASP A 170 16.87 -1.79 -2.74
CA ASP A 170 16.05 -2.72 -2.00
C ASP A 170 15.16 -1.88 -1.08
N SER A 171 13.86 -2.15 -1.04
CA SER A 171 12.87 -1.33 -0.34
C SER A 171 12.38 -2.00 0.94
N GLY A 172 13.15 -2.94 1.50
CA GLY A 172 12.85 -3.59 2.78
C GLY A 172 13.01 -5.10 2.79
N ALA A 173 12.96 -5.79 1.65
CA ALA A 173 13.04 -7.25 1.57
C ALA A 173 14.37 -7.79 2.12
N THR A 174 15.51 -7.18 1.80
CA THR A 174 16.81 -7.58 2.37
C THR A 174 16.86 -7.33 3.87
N ALA A 175 16.32 -6.20 4.33
CA ALA A 175 16.25 -5.87 5.76
C ALA A 175 15.34 -6.85 6.53
N PHE A 176 14.23 -7.26 5.92
CA PHE A 176 13.34 -8.27 6.47
C PHE A 176 14.00 -9.66 6.51
N GLN A 177 14.72 -10.04 5.44
CA GLN A 177 15.50 -11.27 5.39
C GLN A 177 16.56 -11.29 6.51
N ASP A 178 17.25 -10.17 6.73
CA ASP A 178 18.17 -9.99 7.86
C ASP A 178 17.46 -10.12 9.21
N TYR A 179 16.25 -9.56 9.35
CA TYR A 179 15.46 -9.62 10.57
C TYR A 179 15.06 -11.06 10.93
N ILE A 180 14.52 -11.83 9.98
CA ILE A 180 14.12 -13.23 10.23
C ILE A 180 15.32 -14.15 10.49
N ASN A 181 16.50 -13.84 9.93
CA ASN A 181 17.74 -14.61 10.15
C ASN A 181 18.44 -14.33 11.48
N ARG A 182 18.17 -13.21 12.16
CA ARG A 182 18.91 -12.72 13.34
C ARG A 182 18.17 -12.88 14.67
N ASP A 183 17.21 -13.81 14.77
CA ASP A 183 16.30 -14.02 15.90
C ASP A 183 15.04 -13.12 15.89
N GLY A 184 14.82 -12.26 14.89
CA GLY A 184 13.68 -11.34 14.85
C GLY A 184 12.32 -12.02 14.75
N ALA A 185 12.25 -13.19 14.11
CA ALA A 185 11.01 -13.97 14.00
C ALA A 185 10.67 -14.77 15.27
N ASN A 186 11.53 -14.76 16.30
CA ASN A 186 11.44 -15.52 17.57
C ASN A 186 10.34 -16.58 17.58
N VAL A 187 10.55 -17.66 16.83
CA VAL A 187 9.79 -18.90 17.05
C VAL A 187 10.52 -19.63 18.15
N THR A 188 10.13 -19.36 19.39
CA THR A 188 10.69 -20.11 20.52
C THR A 188 10.17 -21.54 20.45
N ASP A 189 11.07 -22.52 20.30
CA ASP A 189 10.79 -23.96 20.38
C ASP A 189 10.39 -24.42 21.82
N THR A 190 9.82 -23.48 22.59
CA THR A 190 9.23 -23.75 23.88
C THR A 190 7.76 -24.01 23.67
N ASP A 191 7.27 -25.18 24.11
CA ASP A 191 5.86 -25.65 24.06
C ASP A 191 4.80 -24.67 24.63
N GLU A 192 5.15 -23.43 24.99
CA GLU A 192 4.29 -22.50 25.73
C GLU A 192 3.55 -21.46 24.86
N HIS A 193 4.07 -21.02 23.70
CA HIS A 193 3.44 -19.96 22.87
C HIS A 193 3.62 -20.17 21.35
N SER A 194 2.63 -19.80 20.53
CA SER A 194 2.75 -19.76 19.06
C SER A 194 3.04 -18.36 18.55
N THR A 195 3.68 -18.24 17.39
CA THR A 195 4.10 -16.95 16.84
C THR A 195 3.21 -16.47 15.70
N PHE A 196 2.86 -15.19 15.73
CA PHE A 196 2.29 -14.45 14.60
C PHE A 196 3.31 -13.43 14.11
N LEU A 197 3.65 -13.49 12.83
CA LEU A 197 4.56 -12.54 12.18
C LEU A 197 3.83 -11.79 11.07
N PHE A 198 3.83 -10.48 11.13
CA PHE A 198 3.40 -9.60 10.04
C PHE A 198 4.63 -8.96 9.37
N ALA A 199 4.64 -8.91 8.05
CA ALA A 199 5.65 -8.22 7.27
C ALA A 199 5.01 -7.40 6.13
N ASN A 200 5.46 -6.17 5.91
CA ASN A 200 5.09 -5.36 4.75
C ASN A 200 6.36 -4.91 3.99
N LEU A 201 6.42 -5.27 2.71
CA LEU A 201 7.57 -5.11 1.81
C LEU A 201 7.22 -4.18 0.64
N MET A 202 8.14 -3.29 0.24
CA MET A 202 7.86 -2.15 -0.64
C MET A 202 8.63 -2.13 -1.98
N GLU A 203 9.18 -3.26 -2.43
CA GLU A 203 10.01 -3.32 -3.65
C GLU A 203 9.29 -2.91 -4.93
N ALA A 204 7.98 -3.14 -4.98
CA ALA A 204 7.13 -2.80 -6.12
C ALA A 204 6.54 -1.39 -6.04
N HIS A 205 6.68 -0.69 -4.92
CA HIS A 205 6.24 0.70 -4.78
C HIS A 205 7.27 1.64 -5.41
N GLN A 206 6.80 2.73 -6.02
CA GLN A 206 7.69 3.73 -6.58
C GLN A 206 8.57 4.42 -5.50
N PRO A 207 9.75 4.95 -5.84
CA PRO A 207 10.39 4.90 -7.16
C PRO A 207 10.94 3.51 -7.49
N TYR A 208 10.74 3.06 -8.73
CA TYR A 208 11.15 1.74 -9.23
C TYR A 208 12.67 1.70 -9.44
N ARG A 209 13.36 1.25 -8.39
CA ARG A 209 14.82 1.22 -8.28
C ARG A 209 15.29 -0.13 -7.77
N VAL A 210 15.61 -1.06 -8.67
CA VAL A 210 16.18 -2.38 -8.33
C VAL A 210 17.68 -2.44 -8.57
N PRO A 211 18.41 -3.49 -8.13
CA PRO A 211 19.83 -3.64 -8.47
C PRO A 211 20.05 -3.74 -9.98
N SER A 212 21.19 -3.27 -10.49
CA SER A 212 21.47 -3.26 -11.94
C SER A 212 21.42 -4.63 -12.61
N SER A 213 21.59 -5.72 -11.84
CA SER A 213 21.43 -7.09 -12.34
C SER A 213 19.99 -7.47 -12.70
N HIS A 214 18.99 -6.75 -12.19
CA HIS A 214 17.56 -7.00 -12.41
C HIS A 214 16.90 -5.90 -13.26
N ARG A 215 17.69 -4.98 -13.85
CA ARG A 215 17.18 -3.88 -14.68
C ARG A 215 17.15 -4.25 -16.15
N SER A 216 15.97 -4.28 -16.75
CA SER A 216 15.79 -4.21 -18.21
C SER A 216 15.77 -2.76 -18.72
N VAL A 217 15.32 -1.82 -17.88
CA VAL A 217 15.27 -0.38 -18.18
C VAL A 217 16.00 0.47 -17.14
N LYS A 218 16.13 1.78 -17.39
CA LYS A 218 16.69 2.69 -16.36
C LYS A 218 15.70 2.78 -15.19
N PRO A 219 16.16 3.03 -13.95
CA PRO A 219 15.25 3.31 -12.86
C PRO A 219 14.27 4.43 -13.20
N TYR A 220 13.03 4.29 -12.73
CA TYR A 220 11.93 5.23 -13.04
C TYR A 220 11.25 5.68 -11.75
N ALA A 221 10.90 6.96 -11.67
CA ALA A 221 10.07 7.52 -10.61
C ALA A 221 8.95 8.27 -11.32
N MET A 222 7.69 8.03 -10.96
CA MET A 222 6.54 8.56 -11.73
C MET A 222 6.30 10.06 -11.49
N GLY A 223 7.23 10.77 -10.84
CA GLY A 223 7.19 12.22 -10.70
C GLY A 223 5.85 12.69 -10.10
N PRO A 224 5.26 13.80 -10.57
CA PRO A 224 3.95 14.24 -10.12
C PRO A 224 2.83 13.44 -10.83
N ALA A 225 2.80 12.12 -10.66
CA ALA A 225 1.90 11.24 -11.41
C ALA A 225 0.43 11.47 -11.06
N PHE A 226 0.16 11.74 -9.80
CA PHE A 226 -1.15 12.19 -9.37
C PHE A 226 -1.60 13.46 -10.11
N GLU A 227 -0.73 14.47 -10.27
CA GLU A 227 -1.06 15.66 -11.06
C GLU A 227 -1.30 15.34 -12.53
N ALA A 228 -0.54 14.43 -13.13
CA ALA A 228 -0.76 13.99 -14.50
C ALA A 228 -2.15 13.34 -14.69
N THR A 229 -2.63 12.59 -13.70
CA THR A 229 -4.02 12.10 -13.66
C THR A 229 -5.01 13.26 -13.72
N PHE A 230 -4.73 14.33 -12.98
CA PHE A 230 -5.64 15.47 -12.85
C PHE A 230 -5.67 16.34 -14.10
N ARG A 231 -4.52 16.63 -14.68
CA ARG A 231 -4.42 17.42 -15.92
C ARG A 231 -5.14 16.73 -17.08
N THR A 232 -5.07 15.40 -17.15
CA THR A 232 -5.68 14.64 -18.24
C THR A 232 -7.20 14.55 -18.10
N ARG A 233 -7.70 14.42 -16.86
CA ARG A 233 -9.13 14.23 -16.58
C ARG A 233 -9.92 15.52 -16.33
N PHE A 234 -9.30 16.51 -15.70
CA PHE A 234 -9.96 17.71 -15.17
C PHE A 234 -9.32 18.97 -15.73
N THR A 235 -10.05 20.09 -15.69
CA THR A 235 -9.56 21.35 -16.26
C THR A 235 -8.35 21.88 -15.49
N ASP A 236 -7.17 21.82 -16.09
CA ASP A 236 -5.94 22.41 -15.56
C ASP A 236 -5.99 23.95 -15.66
N PRO A 237 -5.68 24.70 -14.58
CA PRO A 237 -5.53 26.16 -14.63
C PRO A 237 -4.49 26.63 -15.65
N ALA A 238 -3.41 25.88 -15.82
CA ALA A 238 -2.39 26.15 -16.84
C ALA A 238 -2.99 25.98 -18.24
N ASP A 239 -3.88 25.02 -18.47
CA ASP A 239 -4.59 24.86 -19.75
C ASP A 239 -5.60 25.98 -19.99
N ALA A 240 -6.26 26.49 -18.94
CA ALA A 240 -7.16 27.65 -19.03
C ALA A 240 -6.42 28.98 -19.30
N VAL A 241 -5.21 29.13 -18.75
CA VAL A 241 -4.30 30.26 -19.02
C VAL A 241 -3.66 30.11 -20.42
N ALA A 242 -3.25 28.90 -20.78
CA ALA A 242 -2.74 28.51 -22.10
C ALA A 242 -3.77 28.70 -23.21
N ALA A 243 -5.06 28.49 -22.97
CA ALA A 243 -6.11 28.73 -23.96
C ALA A 243 -6.17 30.21 -24.44
N GLY A 244 -5.54 31.14 -23.71
CA GLY A 244 -5.34 32.53 -24.12
C GLY A 244 -3.93 32.89 -24.61
N ILE A 245 -3.00 31.94 -24.63
CA ILE A 245 -1.58 32.08 -25.00
C ILE A 245 -1.31 31.15 -26.20
N ASP A 246 -0.41 31.51 -27.12
CA ASP A 246 -0.04 30.57 -28.20
C ASP A 246 0.60 29.32 -27.56
N PRO A 247 0.17 28.08 -27.88
CA PRO A 247 0.80 26.86 -27.35
C PRO A 247 2.31 26.78 -27.61
N ASN A 248 2.82 27.48 -28.65
CA ASN A 248 4.25 27.58 -28.93
C ASN A 248 5.00 28.58 -28.03
N GLU A 249 4.29 29.38 -27.22
CA GLU A 249 4.84 30.35 -26.26
C GLU A 249 4.85 29.82 -24.81
N LEU A 250 4.26 28.63 -24.57
CA LEU A 250 4.34 27.95 -23.28
C LEU A 250 5.64 27.14 -23.21
N ASP A 251 6.63 27.68 -22.51
CA ASP A 251 7.89 26.99 -22.20
C ASP A 251 7.74 26.09 -20.94
N THR A 252 6.56 25.53 -20.71
CA THR A 252 6.32 24.53 -19.66
C THR A 252 6.66 23.15 -20.23
N PRO A 253 7.68 22.45 -19.70
CA PRO A 253 7.95 21.09 -20.13
C PRO A 253 6.68 20.27 -19.93
N GLU A 254 6.17 19.68 -21.00
CA GLU A 254 5.06 18.74 -20.94
C GLU A 254 5.50 17.60 -19.98
N ILE A 255 4.87 17.51 -18.81
CA ILE A 255 5.03 16.36 -17.91
C ILE A 255 4.48 15.16 -18.68
N THR A 256 5.35 14.50 -19.44
CA THR A 256 5.04 13.32 -20.22
C THR A 256 5.55 12.13 -19.43
N LEU A 257 4.63 11.49 -18.73
CA LEU A 257 4.92 10.21 -18.10
C LEU A 257 4.98 9.15 -19.19
N ASP A 258 5.97 8.27 -19.07
CA ASP A 258 6.24 7.22 -20.03
C ASP A 258 5.67 5.92 -19.46
N SER A 259 4.48 5.56 -19.94
CA SER A 259 3.73 4.38 -19.46
C SER A 259 4.52 3.10 -19.69
N ASP A 260 5.19 2.98 -20.84
CA ASP A 260 5.98 1.79 -21.20
C ASP A 260 7.21 1.68 -20.31
N HIS A 261 7.90 2.80 -20.05
CA HIS A 261 9.06 2.82 -19.14
C HIS A 261 8.63 2.56 -17.69
N ALA A 262 7.56 3.20 -17.21
CA ALA A 262 7.03 2.96 -15.86
C ALA A 262 6.66 1.49 -15.66
N THR A 263 5.93 0.90 -16.61
CA THR A 263 5.52 -0.50 -16.57
C THR A 263 6.73 -1.45 -16.58
N ALA A 264 7.74 -1.19 -17.44
CA ALA A 264 8.94 -2.02 -17.50
C ALA A 264 9.79 -1.92 -16.22
N ALA A 265 9.92 -0.72 -15.65
CA ALA A 265 10.67 -0.52 -14.40
C ALA A 265 9.94 -1.15 -13.20
N TYR A 266 8.62 -1.08 -13.17
CA TYR A 266 7.79 -1.79 -12.21
C TYR A 266 7.93 -3.32 -12.34
N ASP A 267 7.90 -3.86 -13.55
CA ASP A 267 8.07 -5.31 -13.79
C ASP A 267 9.46 -5.80 -13.35
N ASP A 268 10.52 -5.00 -13.58
CA ASP A 268 11.87 -5.24 -13.02
C ASP A 268 11.84 -5.28 -11.47
N SER A 269 11.09 -4.37 -10.84
CA SER A 269 10.82 -4.32 -9.39
C SER A 269 10.14 -5.57 -8.86
N VAL A 270 9.06 -6.03 -9.50
CA VAL A 270 8.34 -7.25 -9.11
C VAL A 270 9.18 -8.50 -9.34
N SER A 271 9.96 -8.56 -10.42
CA SER A 271 10.89 -9.67 -10.69
C SER A 271 11.97 -9.76 -9.61
N TYR A 272 12.58 -8.63 -9.22
CA TYR A 272 13.55 -8.59 -8.13
C TYR A 272 12.94 -9.04 -6.80
N LEU A 273 11.74 -8.53 -6.48
CA LEU A 273 11.01 -8.94 -5.28
C LEU A 273 10.74 -10.44 -5.28
N ALA A 274 10.33 -11.03 -6.40
CA ALA A 274 10.08 -12.47 -6.50
C ALA A 274 11.35 -13.31 -6.22
N ASP A 275 12.51 -12.85 -6.69
CA ASP A 275 13.78 -13.54 -6.48
C ASP A 275 14.22 -13.51 -5.01
N ILE A 276 14.20 -12.33 -4.37
CA ILE A 276 14.56 -12.23 -2.94
C ILE A 276 13.50 -12.88 -2.04
N TYR A 277 12.23 -12.80 -2.42
CA TYR A 277 11.13 -13.40 -1.66
C TYR A 277 11.20 -14.93 -1.66
N ARG A 278 11.84 -15.56 -2.64
CA ARG A 278 12.09 -17.00 -2.63
C ARG A 278 12.86 -17.43 -1.40
N ASP A 279 13.98 -16.76 -1.13
CA ASP A 279 14.82 -17.08 0.02
C ASP A 279 14.10 -16.75 1.33
N ILE A 280 13.40 -15.61 1.39
CA ILE A 280 12.56 -15.21 2.54
C ILE A 280 11.50 -16.28 2.82
N PHE A 281 10.78 -16.72 1.79
CA PHE A 281 9.73 -17.72 1.90
C PHE A 281 10.30 -19.06 2.38
N GLU A 282 11.43 -19.51 1.82
CA GLU A 282 12.10 -20.73 2.27
C GLU A 282 12.45 -20.67 3.76
N THR A 283 13.01 -19.55 4.25
CA THR A 283 13.28 -19.35 5.67
C THR A 283 12.00 -19.35 6.50
N LEU A 284 10.96 -18.61 6.10
CA LEU A 284 9.67 -18.60 6.82
C LEU A 284 9.05 -20.01 6.90
N ARG A 285 9.22 -20.85 5.88
CA ARG A 285 8.68 -22.21 5.86
C ARG A 285 9.37 -23.17 6.82
N GLU A 286 10.53 -22.84 7.36
CA GLU A 286 11.21 -23.64 8.38
C GLU A 286 10.46 -23.56 9.73
N ASP A 287 9.94 -22.38 10.07
CA ASP A 287 9.40 -22.10 11.41
C ASP A 287 7.87 -21.85 11.44
N PHE A 288 7.27 -21.48 10.31
CA PHE A 288 5.85 -21.12 10.23
C PHE A 288 5.01 -22.20 9.54
N ASP A 289 3.94 -22.65 10.22
CA ASP A 289 2.99 -23.61 9.66
C ASP A 289 2.23 -23.02 8.47
N TYR A 290 1.87 -21.73 8.58
CA TYR A 290 1.19 -20.96 7.54
C TYR A 290 2.04 -19.78 7.10
N VAL A 291 2.18 -19.60 5.78
CA VAL A 291 2.72 -18.39 5.16
C VAL A 291 1.67 -17.87 4.19
N ILE A 292 1.16 -16.67 4.46
CA ILE A 292 0.15 -15.97 3.66
C ILE A 292 0.87 -14.86 2.90
N THR A 293 0.95 -14.97 1.59
CA THR A 293 1.52 -13.94 0.71
C THR A 293 0.38 -13.21 0.02
N ILE A 294 0.32 -11.88 0.17
CA ILE A 294 -0.79 -11.05 -0.35
C ILE A 294 -0.26 -9.68 -0.78
N ALA A 295 -0.99 -8.93 -1.61
CA ALA A 295 -0.78 -7.48 -1.76
C ALA A 295 -1.90 -6.69 -1.10
N ASP A 296 -1.62 -5.46 -0.70
CA ASP A 296 -2.63 -4.54 -0.19
C ASP A 296 -3.46 -3.91 -1.30
N HIS A 297 -2.83 -3.47 -2.39
CA HIS A 297 -3.45 -2.97 -3.62
C HIS A 297 -2.47 -3.07 -4.79
N GLY A 298 -2.87 -2.59 -5.97
CA GLY A 298 -2.05 -2.50 -7.18
C GLY A 298 -1.64 -1.06 -7.51
N GLU A 299 -1.24 -0.83 -8.76
CA GLU A 299 -0.75 0.46 -9.27
C GLU A 299 -1.12 0.65 -10.75
N LEU A 300 -1.40 1.89 -11.16
CA LEU A 300 -1.72 2.25 -12.56
C LEU A 300 -0.57 3.01 -13.21
N PHE A 301 -0.43 2.77 -14.53
CA PHE A 301 0.63 3.34 -15.37
C PHE A 301 0.03 4.13 -16.53
N GLY A 302 -0.99 4.95 -16.25
CA GLY A 302 -1.71 5.71 -17.27
C GLY A 302 -2.92 4.98 -17.87
N THR A 303 -3.17 3.72 -17.50
CA THR A 303 -4.42 3.05 -17.86
C THR A 303 -5.61 3.85 -17.32
N TYR A 304 -6.67 3.96 -18.12
CA TYR A 304 -7.82 4.81 -17.89
C TYR A 304 -7.54 6.30 -17.86
N ASP A 305 -6.31 6.78 -18.12
CA ASP A 305 -5.80 8.14 -17.82
C ASP A 305 -5.57 8.39 -16.32
N VAL A 306 -5.21 7.34 -15.58
CA VAL A 306 -4.86 7.39 -14.15
C VAL A 306 -3.48 6.81 -13.93
N TRP A 307 -2.73 7.45 -13.04
CA TRP A 307 -1.39 7.05 -12.63
C TRP A 307 -1.37 6.79 -11.13
N GLU A 308 -0.44 5.94 -10.70
CA GLU A 308 -0.32 5.48 -9.31
C GLU A 308 -1.59 4.75 -8.83
N HIS A 309 -1.79 4.73 -7.53
CA HIS A 309 -2.94 4.16 -6.86
C HIS A 309 -3.84 5.24 -6.26
N GLY A 310 -3.57 6.52 -6.52
CA GLY A 310 -4.17 7.66 -5.83
C GLY A 310 -5.62 8.00 -6.11
N TYR A 311 -6.25 7.34 -7.07
CA TYR A 311 -7.53 7.78 -7.61
C TYR A 311 -8.39 6.61 -8.09
N GLY A 312 -9.63 6.56 -7.60
CA GLY A 312 -10.67 5.63 -8.05
C GLY A 312 -10.57 4.22 -7.47
N VAL A 313 -11.42 3.35 -8.01
CA VAL A 313 -11.56 1.93 -7.63
C VAL A 313 -11.36 1.02 -8.86
N TYR A 314 -10.30 1.28 -9.62
CA TYR A 314 -10.04 0.55 -10.87
C TYR A 314 -9.64 -0.91 -10.62
N PRO A 315 -9.95 -1.85 -11.55
CA PRO A 315 -9.65 -3.27 -11.37
C PRO A 315 -8.17 -3.56 -11.08
N GLU A 316 -7.26 -2.91 -11.80
CA GLU A 316 -5.81 -3.08 -11.67
C GLU A 316 -5.27 -2.54 -10.33
N LEU A 317 -6.02 -1.70 -9.63
CA LEU A 317 -5.69 -1.27 -8.26
C LEU A 317 -6.19 -2.25 -7.21
N LEU A 318 -7.28 -2.96 -7.47
CA LEU A 318 -8.01 -3.66 -6.41
C LEU A 318 -7.98 -5.17 -6.55
N GLN A 319 -7.70 -5.71 -7.72
CA GLN A 319 -7.41 -7.13 -7.89
C GLN A 319 -5.96 -7.41 -7.47
N ILE A 320 -5.82 -8.16 -6.38
CA ILE A 320 -4.54 -8.39 -5.69
C ILE A 320 -4.15 -9.86 -5.75
N PRO A 321 -2.85 -10.20 -5.71
CA PRO A 321 -2.43 -11.57 -5.48
C PRO A 321 -2.75 -12.02 -4.05
N LEU A 322 -3.14 -13.29 -3.91
CA LEU A 322 -3.23 -13.98 -2.62
C LEU A 322 -2.83 -15.45 -2.80
N VAL A 323 -1.83 -15.88 -2.06
CA VAL A 323 -1.42 -17.29 -1.95
C VAL A 323 -1.32 -17.66 -0.47
N ILE A 324 -1.96 -18.76 -0.09
CA ILE A 324 -1.84 -19.32 1.25
C ILE A 324 -1.12 -20.66 1.18
N THR A 325 0.03 -20.75 1.84
CA THR A 325 0.73 -22.02 2.08
C THR A 325 0.44 -22.49 3.49
N GLY A 326 -0.01 -23.74 3.65
CA GLY A 326 -0.16 -24.37 4.96
C GLY A 326 -1.16 -25.52 4.97
N PRO A 327 -1.41 -26.15 6.13
CA PRO A 327 -2.41 -27.20 6.27
C PRO A 327 -3.81 -26.75 5.79
N GLY A 328 -4.43 -27.54 4.92
CA GLY A 328 -5.74 -27.19 4.33
C GLY A 328 -5.67 -26.36 3.04
N PHE A 329 -4.48 -25.93 2.63
CA PHE A 329 -4.27 -25.18 1.38
C PHE A 329 -3.35 -25.97 0.43
N PRO A 330 -3.90 -26.88 -0.39
CA PRO A 330 -3.11 -27.64 -1.36
C PRO A 330 -2.52 -26.72 -2.44
N ASN A 331 -1.47 -27.19 -3.11
CA ASN A 331 -0.85 -26.48 -4.23
C ASN A 331 -1.76 -26.50 -5.47
N THR A 332 -2.68 -25.54 -5.56
CA THR A 332 -3.70 -25.44 -6.61
C THR A 332 -4.12 -24.00 -6.82
N SER A 333 -4.62 -23.69 -8.02
CA SER A 333 -5.39 -22.47 -8.25
C SER A 333 -6.82 -22.66 -7.73
N ARG A 334 -7.39 -21.59 -7.17
CA ARG A 334 -8.75 -21.46 -6.66
C ARG A 334 -9.37 -20.19 -7.26
N ASP A 335 -10.54 -20.33 -7.86
CA ASP A 335 -11.32 -19.25 -8.48
C ASP A 335 -12.34 -18.61 -7.54
N ASP A 336 -12.29 -18.98 -6.26
CA ASP A 336 -13.09 -18.39 -5.19
C ASP A 336 -12.95 -16.86 -5.17
N LEU A 337 -14.09 -16.15 -5.12
CA LEU A 337 -14.12 -14.72 -4.85
C LEU A 337 -13.80 -14.45 -3.38
N VAL A 338 -12.67 -13.78 -3.12
CA VAL A 338 -12.14 -13.52 -1.79
C VAL A 338 -11.71 -12.06 -1.61
N SER A 339 -11.69 -11.61 -0.35
CA SER A 339 -11.28 -10.26 0.05
C SER A 339 -10.15 -10.28 1.07
N LEU A 340 -9.40 -9.17 1.21
CA LEU A 340 -8.51 -8.93 2.36
C LEU A 340 -9.17 -9.27 3.71
N LEU A 341 -10.47 -9.03 3.85
CA LEU A 341 -11.23 -9.34 5.06
C LEU A 341 -11.23 -10.84 5.37
N ASP A 342 -11.26 -11.70 4.34
CA ASP A 342 -11.22 -13.15 4.49
C ASP A 342 -9.87 -13.63 5.04
N VAL A 343 -8.78 -12.92 4.79
CA VAL A 343 -7.45 -13.22 5.37
C VAL A 343 -7.47 -13.01 6.88
N HIS A 344 -8.01 -11.87 7.35
CA HIS A 344 -8.20 -11.61 8.78
C HIS A 344 -8.99 -12.74 9.47
N GLN A 345 -10.15 -13.09 8.91
CA GLN A 345 -10.99 -14.15 9.48
C GLN A 345 -10.30 -15.51 9.44
N THR A 346 -9.59 -15.83 8.36
CA THR A 346 -8.84 -17.10 8.22
C THR A 346 -7.78 -17.22 9.31
N ILE A 347 -7.00 -16.17 9.58
CA ILE A 347 -5.97 -16.15 10.62
C ILE A 347 -6.60 -16.36 11.99
N LEU A 348 -7.68 -15.62 12.31
CA LEU A 348 -8.40 -15.81 13.58
C LEU A 348 -8.92 -17.23 13.74
N SER A 349 -9.47 -17.83 12.68
CA SER A 349 -9.97 -19.20 12.69
C SER A 349 -8.88 -20.26 12.80
N ILE A 350 -7.68 -20.01 12.25
CA ILE A 350 -6.51 -20.86 12.47
C ILE A 350 -6.07 -20.76 13.94
N ALA A 351 -6.03 -19.54 14.48
CA ALA A 351 -5.48 -19.29 15.80
C ALA A 351 -6.36 -19.78 16.95
N THR A 352 -7.68 -19.62 16.82
CA THR A 352 -8.65 -19.92 17.89
C THR A 352 -9.36 -21.26 17.73
N GLY A 353 -9.27 -21.88 16.54
CA GLY A 353 -10.05 -23.07 16.19
C GLY A 353 -11.53 -22.77 15.97
N SER A 354 -12.23 -23.65 15.25
CA SER A 354 -13.61 -23.42 14.78
C SER A 354 -14.64 -23.19 15.89
N ASP A 355 -14.43 -23.75 17.09
CA ASP A 355 -15.33 -23.59 18.24
C ASP A 355 -15.07 -22.31 19.06
N GLY A 356 -13.91 -21.67 18.85
CA GLY A 356 -13.46 -20.49 19.59
C GLY A 356 -13.52 -19.18 18.79
N THR A 357 -13.77 -19.25 17.48
CA THR A 357 -13.76 -18.05 16.65
C THR A 357 -15.06 -17.26 16.78
N ASP A 358 -14.94 -16.00 17.19
CA ASP A 358 -16.02 -15.03 17.10
C ASP A 358 -16.26 -14.65 15.64
N MET A 359 -17.26 -15.28 15.02
CA MET A 359 -17.65 -14.99 13.63
C MET A 359 -18.20 -13.57 13.43
N SER A 360 -18.53 -12.85 14.52
CA SER A 360 -18.92 -11.45 14.44
C SER A 360 -17.72 -10.51 14.47
N ALA A 361 -16.50 -11.00 14.73
CA ALA A 361 -15.29 -10.17 14.81
C ALA A 361 -14.89 -9.57 13.46
N SER A 362 -15.15 -10.28 12.37
CA SER A 362 -14.79 -9.91 11.00
C SER A 362 -15.99 -9.98 10.07
N ARG A 363 -15.93 -9.27 8.95
CA ARG A 363 -16.80 -9.49 7.79
C ARG A 363 -16.29 -10.58 6.85
N GLY A 364 -15.03 -10.99 7.03
CA GLY A 364 -14.43 -12.06 6.25
C GLY A 364 -14.89 -13.44 6.65
N ARG A 365 -14.38 -14.43 5.93
CA ARG A 365 -14.71 -15.85 6.05
C ARG A 365 -13.44 -16.69 6.12
N ASP A 366 -13.53 -17.86 6.74
CA ASP A 366 -12.41 -18.80 6.82
C ASP A 366 -12.21 -19.52 5.48
N LEU A 367 -11.11 -19.19 4.80
CA LEU A 367 -10.76 -19.71 3.47
C LEU A 367 -10.43 -21.21 3.46
N ARG A 368 -10.25 -21.87 4.60
CA ARG A 368 -10.06 -23.33 4.70
C ARG A 368 -11.33 -24.12 4.45
N THR A 369 -12.49 -23.53 4.77
CA THR A 369 -13.81 -24.19 4.71
C THR A 369 -14.74 -23.57 3.68
N TYR A 370 -14.22 -22.59 2.94
CA TYR A 370 -14.99 -21.79 2.01
C TYR A 370 -15.54 -22.62 0.83
N GLY A 371 -16.83 -22.46 0.55
CA GLY A 371 -17.53 -23.17 -0.52
C GLY A 371 -18.73 -22.43 -1.12
N SER A 372 -18.95 -21.15 -0.77
CA SER A 372 -19.97 -20.29 -1.41
C SER A 372 -19.46 -18.87 -1.52
N SER A 373 -19.52 -18.33 -2.73
CA SER A 373 -19.20 -16.94 -3.00
C SER A 373 -20.12 -15.95 -2.29
N ALA A 374 -19.58 -14.79 -1.92
CA ALA A 374 -20.38 -13.62 -1.53
C ALA A 374 -19.76 -12.37 -2.17
N PRO A 375 -20.59 -11.38 -2.53
CA PRO A 375 -20.10 -10.15 -3.13
C PRO A 375 -19.12 -9.40 -2.23
N VAL A 376 -18.11 -8.79 -2.84
CA VAL A 376 -17.07 -7.98 -2.16
C VAL A 376 -17.26 -6.51 -2.51
N ARG A 377 -17.18 -5.63 -1.52
CA ARG A 377 -17.21 -4.18 -1.71
C ARG A 377 -15.78 -3.63 -1.84
N THR A 378 -15.61 -2.58 -2.62
CA THR A 378 -14.35 -1.83 -2.71
C THR A 378 -14.60 -0.34 -2.51
N GLU A 379 -13.65 0.36 -1.88
CA GLU A 379 -13.87 1.72 -1.39
C GLU A 379 -12.74 2.70 -1.78
N TYR A 380 -13.15 3.85 -2.28
CA TYR A 380 -12.34 5.04 -2.51
C TYR A 380 -12.98 6.21 -1.75
N HIS A 381 -12.16 6.98 -1.05
CA HIS A 381 -12.59 8.03 -0.12
C HIS A 381 -11.87 9.33 -0.42
N GLY A 382 -11.94 9.78 -1.67
CA GLY A 382 -11.26 10.98 -2.12
C GLY A 382 -9.74 10.85 -2.14
N ILE A 383 -9.08 11.99 -1.92
CA ILE A 383 -7.64 12.14 -2.09
C ILE A 383 -6.96 12.51 -0.77
N ALA A 384 -5.67 12.23 -0.65
CA ALA A 384 -4.92 12.61 0.54
C ALA A 384 -5.00 14.13 0.78
N THR A 385 -5.15 14.54 2.04
CA THR A 385 -5.22 15.96 2.44
C THR A 385 -4.02 16.76 1.92
N MET A 386 -2.84 16.15 1.92
CA MET A 386 -1.62 16.76 1.38
C MET A 386 -1.72 17.03 -0.12
N ARG A 387 -2.25 16.09 -0.91
CA ARG A 387 -2.49 16.26 -2.35
C ARG A 387 -3.45 17.41 -2.62
N ARG A 388 -4.52 17.49 -1.83
CA ARG A 388 -5.47 18.59 -1.89
C ARG A 388 -4.78 19.93 -1.63
N ASP A 389 -3.95 20.02 -0.59
CA ASP A 389 -3.20 21.23 -0.27
C ASP A 389 -2.22 21.60 -1.41
N THR A 390 -1.48 20.63 -1.96
CA THR A 390 -0.57 20.84 -3.09
C THR A 390 -1.30 21.36 -4.34
N LEU A 391 -2.48 20.81 -4.67
CA LEU A 391 -3.29 21.29 -5.79
C LEU A 391 -3.77 22.74 -5.56
N LEU A 392 -4.22 23.07 -4.35
CA LEU A 392 -4.62 24.44 -3.99
C LEU A 392 -3.44 25.43 -4.12
N GLU A 393 -2.27 25.06 -3.61
CA GLU A 393 -1.05 25.87 -3.70
C GLU A 393 -0.61 26.12 -5.15
N ARG A 394 -0.83 25.15 -6.03
CA ARG A 394 -0.56 25.25 -7.47
C ARG A 394 -1.65 25.98 -8.27
N GLY A 395 -2.73 26.39 -7.62
CA GLY A 395 -3.77 27.24 -8.20
C GLY A 395 -4.91 26.48 -8.89
N TYR A 396 -5.06 25.18 -8.63
CA TYR A 396 -6.24 24.42 -9.08
C TYR A 396 -7.52 24.97 -8.45
N ASP A 397 -8.60 25.00 -9.24
CA ASP A 397 -9.89 25.50 -8.76
C ASP A 397 -10.44 24.55 -7.67
N PRO A 398 -10.85 25.06 -6.50
CA PRO A 398 -11.38 24.21 -5.42
C PRO A 398 -12.55 23.33 -5.85
N SER A 399 -13.41 23.79 -6.75
CA SER A 399 -14.53 22.98 -7.23
C SER A 399 -14.08 21.85 -8.15
N ALA A 400 -12.97 21.99 -8.87
CA ALA A 400 -12.36 20.89 -9.61
C ALA A 400 -11.73 19.86 -8.64
N ILE A 401 -11.07 20.33 -7.58
CA ILE A 401 -10.54 19.43 -6.54
C ILE A 401 -11.68 18.70 -5.82
N ASP A 402 -12.81 19.33 -5.57
CA ASP A 402 -13.96 18.67 -4.94
C ASP A 402 -14.58 17.56 -5.81
N THR A 403 -14.35 17.56 -7.13
CA THR A 403 -14.86 16.48 -8.02
C THR A 403 -14.08 15.18 -7.93
N VAL A 404 -12.83 15.24 -7.46
CA VAL A 404 -12.00 14.05 -7.25
C VAL A 404 -11.97 13.61 -5.80
N ASP A 405 -12.23 14.53 -4.89
CA ASP A 405 -12.16 14.36 -3.46
C ASP A 405 -13.53 13.90 -2.97
N THR A 406 -13.95 12.76 -3.51
CA THR A 406 -15.29 12.22 -3.40
C THR A 406 -15.24 10.72 -3.15
N ASP A 407 -16.34 10.15 -2.69
CA ASP A 407 -16.42 8.71 -2.46
C ASP A 407 -16.77 7.99 -3.76
N TYR A 408 -16.06 6.90 -4.05
CA TYR A 408 -16.44 5.94 -5.08
C TYR A 408 -16.43 4.53 -4.49
N CYS A 409 -17.39 3.73 -4.94
CA CYS A 409 -17.52 2.35 -4.50
C CYS A 409 -17.54 1.40 -5.68
N GLY A 410 -17.10 0.17 -5.43
CA GLY A 410 -17.26 -0.94 -6.35
C GLY A 410 -17.84 -2.18 -5.67
N VAL A 411 -18.32 -3.08 -6.51
CA VAL A 411 -18.87 -4.37 -6.11
C VAL A 411 -18.38 -5.46 -7.04
N VAL A 412 -17.78 -6.47 -6.45
CA VAL A 412 -17.31 -7.67 -7.14
C VAL A 412 -18.30 -8.80 -6.85
N THR A 413 -18.67 -9.52 -7.90
CA THR A 413 -19.43 -10.77 -7.85
C THR A 413 -18.62 -11.86 -8.55
N ASP A 414 -19.09 -13.12 -8.53
CA ASP A 414 -18.44 -14.22 -9.27
C ASP A 414 -18.29 -13.98 -10.77
N THR A 415 -19.07 -13.06 -11.32
CA THR A 415 -19.25 -12.92 -12.77
C THR A 415 -18.86 -11.55 -13.31
N ALA A 416 -18.75 -10.54 -12.44
CA ALA A 416 -18.53 -9.17 -12.86
C ALA A 416 -17.99 -8.30 -11.72
N TYR A 417 -17.21 -7.29 -12.09
CA TYR A 417 -16.85 -6.18 -11.22
C TYR A 417 -17.49 -4.90 -11.76
N GLY A 418 -18.37 -4.27 -10.96
CA GLY A 418 -18.99 -2.99 -11.28
C GLY A 418 -18.50 -1.91 -10.32
N TYR A 419 -18.22 -0.71 -10.82
CA TYR A 419 -17.58 0.33 -10.03
C TYR A 419 -17.93 1.73 -10.49
N GLU A 420 -17.87 2.68 -9.55
CA GLU A 420 -18.13 4.09 -9.79
C GLU A 420 -16.88 4.81 -10.33
N THR A 421 -17.13 5.80 -11.19
CA THR A 421 -16.12 6.72 -11.74
C THR A 421 -16.74 8.12 -11.85
N ASP A 422 -15.90 9.12 -12.15
CA ASP A 422 -16.32 10.48 -12.48
C ASP A 422 -17.26 10.56 -13.70
N GLU A 423 -17.24 9.55 -14.57
CA GLU A 423 -18.12 9.43 -15.75
C GLU A 423 -19.37 8.56 -15.49
N GLY A 424 -19.55 8.08 -14.26
CA GLY A 424 -20.64 7.20 -13.85
C GLY A 424 -20.23 5.74 -13.66
N PHE A 425 -21.22 4.86 -13.51
CA PHE A 425 -21.00 3.45 -13.18
C PHE A 425 -20.50 2.65 -14.39
N ARG A 426 -19.43 1.89 -14.20
CA ARG A 426 -18.77 1.04 -15.20
C ARG A 426 -18.84 -0.42 -14.78
N ILE A 427 -18.68 -1.32 -15.76
CA ILE A 427 -18.49 -2.76 -15.54
C ILE A 427 -17.16 -3.11 -16.19
N ALA A 428 -16.27 -3.77 -15.46
CA ALA A 428 -14.98 -4.19 -15.96
C ALA A 428 -15.14 -5.35 -16.97
N GLY A 429 -14.35 -5.31 -18.05
CA GLY A 429 -14.36 -6.30 -19.13
C GLY A 429 -15.36 -6.00 -20.25
N ASP A 430 -15.19 -6.67 -21.39
CA ASP A 430 -15.91 -6.36 -22.64
C ASP A 430 -17.25 -7.08 -22.80
N GLU A 431 -17.49 -8.18 -22.06
CA GLU A 431 -18.71 -9.00 -22.15
C GLU A 431 -19.11 -9.55 -20.77
N THR A 432 -20.24 -9.09 -20.23
CA THR A 432 -20.87 -9.72 -19.06
C THR A 432 -22.38 -9.82 -19.29
N ASP A 433 -23.00 -10.92 -18.86
CA ASP A 433 -24.46 -11.07 -18.87
C ASP A 433 -25.15 -10.24 -17.76
N VAL A 434 -24.37 -9.56 -16.91
CA VAL A 434 -24.83 -8.79 -15.76
C VAL A 434 -25.00 -7.31 -16.14
N THR A 435 -26.08 -6.71 -15.66
CA THR A 435 -26.39 -5.30 -15.90
C THR A 435 -25.87 -4.39 -14.79
N ALA A 436 -25.68 -3.11 -15.11
CA ALA A 436 -25.27 -2.10 -14.12
C ALA A 436 -26.30 -1.97 -12.98
N ASP A 437 -27.60 -2.11 -13.27
CA ASP A 437 -28.67 -2.03 -12.28
C ASP A 437 -28.64 -3.23 -11.31
N GLU A 438 -28.30 -4.43 -11.79
CA GLU A 438 -28.10 -5.61 -10.94
C GLU A 438 -26.93 -5.41 -9.99
N LEU A 439 -25.78 -4.96 -10.49
CA LEU A 439 -24.60 -4.71 -9.65
C LEU A 439 -24.86 -3.58 -8.64
N LYS A 440 -25.48 -2.47 -9.05
CA LYS A 440 -25.89 -1.40 -8.12
C LYS A 440 -26.85 -1.89 -7.04
N SER A 441 -27.76 -2.81 -7.36
CA SER A 441 -28.64 -3.41 -6.35
C SER A 441 -27.87 -4.29 -5.35
N VAL A 442 -26.83 -4.99 -5.80
CA VAL A 442 -25.95 -5.75 -4.90
C VAL A 442 -25.12 -4.82 -4.02
N LEU A 443 -24.54 -3.76 -4.60
CA LEU A 443 -23.78 -2.74 -3.88
C LEU A 443 -24.64 -2.08 -2.80
N GLN A 444 -25.86 -1.64 -3.14
CA GLN A 444 -26.80 -1.08 -2.17
C GLN A 444 -27.09 -2.06 -1.02
N SER A 445 -27.23 -3.34 -1.32
CA SER A 445 -27.45 -4.36 -0.28
C SER A 445 -26.24 -4.53 0.63
N LEU A 446 -25.02 -4.32 0.15
CA LEU A 446 -23.81 -4.31 0.97
C LEU A 446 -23.74 -3.03 1.82
N ASP A 447 -24.04 -1.87 1.24
CA ASP A 447 -24.06 -0.57 1.93
C ASP A 447 -25.04 -0.58 3.10
N ASP A 448 -26.22 -1.18 2.94
CA ASP A 448 -27.20 -1.31 4.02
C ASP A 448 -26.67 -2.15 5.22
N GLN A 449 -25.63 -2.95 5.02
CA GLN A 449 -25.02 -3.84 6.02
C GLN A 449 -23.68 -3.32 6.57
N ILE A 450 -23.05 -2.36 5.89
CA ILE A 450 -21.74 -1.82 6.24
C ILE A 450 -21.97 -0.42 6.79
N PRO A 451 -21.93 -0.23 8.12
CA PRO A 451 -22.13 1.08 8.70
C PRO A 451 -20.92 1.94 8.35
N ASP A 452 -21.20 3.16 7.92
CA ASP A 452 -20.20 4.21 7.81
C ASP A 452 -20.04 4.88 9.18
N ASN A 453 -18.89 4.65 9.83
CA ASN A 453 -18.59 5.19 11.16
C ASN A 453 -17.53 6.30 11.10
N ARG A 454 -17.22 6.81 9.89
CA ARG A 454 -16.39 8.00 9.75
C ARG A 454 -17.02 9.15 10.54
N SER A 455 -16.23 9.86 11.34
CA SER A 455 -16.70 11.10 11.94
C SER A 455 -16.69 12.21 10.88
N ASP A 456 -17.72 13.08 10.86
CA ASP A 456 -17.77 14.33 10.06
C ASP A 456 -16.62 15.32 10.40
N SER A 457 -15.63 14.91 11.20
CA SER A 457 -14.48 15.71 11.58
C SER A 457 -13.47 15.71 10.44
N ASN A 458 -13.55 16.73 9.60
CA ASN A 458 -12.41 17.17 8.82
C ASN A 458 -11.17 17.33 9.72
N ALA A 459 -10.09 16.66 9.31
CA ALA A 459 -8.69 16.83 9.70
C ALA A 459 -8.30 16.52 11.16
N VAL A 460 -7.57 15.42 11.34
CA VAL A 460 -6.41 15.42 12.24
C VAL A 460 -5.22 15.96 11.45
N GLU A 461 -4.49 16.93 12.03
CA GLU A 461 -3.27 17.44 11.42
C GLU A 461 -2.18 16.35 11.43
N VAL A 462 -1.95 15.70 10.29
CA VAL A 462 -0.68 15.01 10.04
C VAL A 462 0.42 16.02 10.33
N THR A 463 1.31 15.71 11.28
CA THR A 463 2.34 16.68 11.68
C THR A 463 3.15 17.09 10.46
N ALA A 464 3.62 18.34 10.41
CA ALA A 464 4.44 18.81 9.28
C ALA A 464 5.67 17.91 9.03
N ALA A 465 6.21 17.28 10.09
CA ALA A 465 7.32 16.34 9.99
C ALA A 465 6.90 15.04 9.28
N THR A 466 5.77 14.46 9.69
CA THR A 466 5.21 13.26 9.07
C THR A 466 4.79 13.51 7.62
N ARG A 467 4.20 14.67 7.34
CA ARG A 467 3.82 15.11 5.99
C ARG A 467 5.05 15.20 5.08
N SER A 468 6.08 15.92 5.52
CA SER A 468 7.34 16.04 4.79
C SER A 468 7.96 14.67 4.52
N GLN A 469 7.88 13.73 5.46
CA GLN A 469 8.45 12.40 5.26
C GLN A 469 7.70 11.55 4.23
N LEU A 470 6.38 11.74 4.09
CA LEU A 470 5.61 11.06 3.06
C LEU A 470 5.98 11.55 1.67
N GLU A 471 6.07 12.88 1.50
CA GLU A 471 6.64 13.50 0.29
C GLU A 471 8.03 12.90 0.03
N ASP A 472 8.84 12.76 1.09
CA ASP A 472 10.18 12.20 1.02
C ASP A 472 10.26 10.71 0.64
N LEU A 473 9.16 9.98 0.70
CA LEU A 473 9.11 8.56 0.34
C LEU A 473 8.43 8.34 -1.01
N GLY A 474 8.15 9.42 -1.75
CA GLY A 474 7.42 9.37 -3.01
C GLY A 474 5.91 9.22 -2.83
N TYR A 475 5.39 9.39 -1.61
CA TYR A 475 3.97 9.60 -1.38
C TYR A 475 3.71 11.10 -1.49
N THR A 476 3.51 11.61 -2.70
CA THR A 476 3.11 13.00 -2.95
C THR A 476 1.62 13.10 -3.09
#